data_AF-A0A9D6Q8Y8-F1
#
_entry.id   AF-A0A9D6Q8Y8-F1
#
_cell.length_a   1.000
_cell.length_b   1.000
_cell.length_c   1.000
_cell.angle_alpha   90.00
_cell.angle_beta   90.00
_cell.angle_gamma   90.00
#
_symmetry.space_group_name_H-M   'P 1'
#
loop_
_entity.id
_entity.type
_entity.pdbx_description
1 polymer ?
#
loop_
_entity_poly.entity_id
_entity_poly.type
_entity_poly.pdbx_seq_one_letter_code
_entity_poly.pdbx_strand_id
1 'polypeptide(L)'
;MRAALVLAATLSVWVLPRPLQATSIDCGVPISKQLATGETDEFEFLAAAGDVVSIDALDVSGTIGFLHMQLIGPPGGGEDSGDDVVLVDTCSGRIDRTIPVTGTYHLEVDDCVENEGEDEAGEYTVTLSGVNPDRHGALSCGAPLSCALPTREASLAVTGEVDTYTFPAQAGESVALSITTPNVGLGLLEVRVYDSTGALVDDSCGGTIEVRPARSGTYTVLVNACVSPGTGRYTLVWTPSTCPVSCTGDCDSSGDVTVEELITGVNIDLGLVSLEECSSFDRDNSGDVTIDELIAAIDYALTTCPAALSQ
;
A
#
# COMPACT_ATOMS: atom_id res chain seq x y z
N MET A 1 36.48 57.29 -33.57
CA MET A 1 35.94 55.91 -33.48
C MET A 1 35.87 55.55 -32.01
N ARG A 2 34.66 55.52 -31.43
CA ARG A 2 34.43 55.08 -30.04
C ARG A 2 33.92 53.64 -30.11
N ALA A 3 34.69 52.69 -29.59
CA ALA A 3 34.28 51.29 -29.49
C ALA A 3 33.29 51.16 -28.32
N ALA A 4 32.06 50.75 -28.62
CA ALA A 4 31.07 50.36 -27.62
C ALA A 4 31.36 48.91 -27.20
N LEU A 5 31.70 48.71 -25.93
CA LEU A 5 31.87 47.40 -25.33
C LEU A 5 30.47 46.86 -24.98
N VAL A 6 30.00 45.86 -25.72
CA VAL A 6 28.76 45.14 -25.41
C VAL A 6 29.10 44.12 -24.33
N LEU A 7 28.65 44.35 -23.09
CA LEU A 7 28.62 43.31 -22.06
C LEU A 7 27.42 42.39 -22.36
N ALA A 8 27.70 41.20 -22.90
CA ALA A 8 26.75 40.10 -22.89
C ALA A 8 26.77 39.48 -21.48
N ALA A 9 25.78 39.80 -20.66
CA ALA A 9 25.53 39.06 -19.42
C ALA A 9 24.87 37.73 -19.79
N THR A 10 25.62 36.64 -19.76
CA THR A 10 25.05 35.29 -19.78
C THR A 10 24.34 35.07 -18.45
N LEU A 11 23.01 35.04 -18.46
CA LEU A 11 22.25 34.44 -17.35
C LEU A 11 22.57 32.95 -17.36
N SER A 12 23.54 32.54 -16.55
CA SER A 12 23.64 31.15 -16.13
C SER A 12 22.46 30.90 -15.22
N VAL A 13 21.47 30.14 -15.69
CA VAL A 13 20.49 29.52 -14.79
C VAL A 13 21.29 28.57 -13.91
N TRP A 14 21.54 28.99 -12.67
CA TRP A 14 22.02 28.07 -11.65
C TRP A 14 20.83 27.19 -11.30
N VAL A 15 20.76 26.00 -11.90
CA VAL A 15 20.00 24.91 -11.30
C VAL A 15 20.70 24.66 -9.97
N LEU A 16 20.10 25.15 -8.88
CA LEU A 16 20.56 24.81 -7.54
C LEU A 16 20.53 23.28 -7.46
N PRO A 17 21.63 22.60 -7.07
CA PRO A 17 21.52 21.18 -6.76
C PRO A 17 20.44 21.04 -5.69
N ARG A 18 19.42 20.18 -5.94
CA ARG A 18 18.34 19.87 -4.98
C ARG A 18 18.97 19.66 -3.59
N PRO A 19 18.51 20.36 -2.54
CA PRO A 19 19.07 20.21 -1.20
C PRO A 19 18.86 18.78 -0.66
N LEU A 20 19.66 18.45 0.37
CA LEU A 20 19.89 17.13 0.97
C LEU A 20 18.64 16.26 1.17
N GLN A 21 18.66 15.09 0.52
CA GLN A 21 18.03 13.81 0.87
C GLN A 21 16.56 13.89 1.32
N ALA A 22 15.64 13.72 0.36
CA ALA A 22 14.22 13.54 0.61
C ALA A 22 13.99 12.45 1.68
N THR A 23 12.92 12.59 2.46
CA THR A 23 12.61 11.62 3.52
C THR A 23 12.08 10.34 2.86
N SER A 24 12.77 9.21 3.03
CA SER A 24 12.28 7.93 2.51
C SER A 24 10.99 7.51 3.22
N ILE A 25 9.97 7.12 2.45
CA ILE A 25 8.73 6.52 2.97
C ILE A 25 8.78 5.01 2.71
N ASP A 26 8.65 4.25 3.79
CA ASP A 26 8.47 2.80 3.73
C ASP A 26 6.97 2.45 3.72
N CYS A 27 6.59 1.38 3.01
CA CYS A 27 5.20 0.93 2.95
C CYS A 27 4.67 0.59 4.35
N GLY A 28 3.50 1.13 4.69
CA GLY A 28 2.79 0.86 5.94
C GLY A 28 3.42 1.51 7.18
N VAL A 29 4.42 2.37 6.99
CA VAL A 29 5.07 3.11 8.08
C VAL A 29 4.60 4.55 8.05
N PRO A 30 3.79 5.01 9.02
CA PRO A 30 3.34 6.39 9.07
C PRO A 30 4.49 7.33 9.46
N ILE A 31 4.56 8.48 8.81
CA ILE A 31 5.51 9.55 9.12
C ILE A 31 4.74 10.82 9.47
N SER A 32 4.89 11.31 10.70
CA SER A 32 4.33 12.59 11.12
C SER A 32 5.38 13.71 10.99
N LYS A 33 4.97 14.85 10.42
CA LYS A 33 5.81 16.04 10.25
C LYS A 33 5.04 17.30 10.63
N GLN A 34 5.81 18.36 10.89
CA GLN A 34 5.28 19.71 11.09
C GLN A 34 5.51 20.51 9.82
N LEU A 35 4.45 20.99 9.21
CA LEU A 35 4.46 21.88 8.06
C LEU A 35 4.42 23.32 8.56
N ALA A 36 5.40 24.14 8.16
CA ALA A 36 5.35 25.59 8.35
C ALA A 36 4.58 26.27 7.20
N THR A 37 4.11 27.49 7.45
CA THR A 37 3.48 28.35 6.43
C THR A 37 4.39 28.50 5.20
N GLY A 38 3.89 28.05 4.04
CA GLY A 38 4.56 28.13 2.74
C GLY A 38 5.70 27.12 2.57
N GLU A 39 5.80 26.14 3.47
CA GLU A 39 6.72 25.02 3.36
C GLU A 39 6.14 23.95 2.45
N THR A 40 7.04 23.28 1.72
CA THR A 40 6.76 22.05 1.01
C THR A 40 7.73 21.01 1.54
N ASP A 41 7.19 19.91 2.04
CA ASP A 41 7.96 18.74 2.45
C ASP A 41 8.14 17.80 1.27
N GLU A 42 9.36 17.28 1.10
CA GLU A 42 9.70 16.32 0.05
C GLU A 42 10.00 14.93 0.65
N PHE A 43 9.41 13.91 0.02
CA PHE A 43 9.58 12.51 0.36
C PHE A 43 9.98 11.70 -0.87
N GLU A 44 10.59 10.54 -0.65
CA GLU A 44 10.96 9.61 -1.72
C GLU A 44 10.55 8.17 -1.41
N PHE A 45 10.22 7.39 -2.44
CA PHE A 45 10.05 5.94 -2.32
C PHE A 45 10.43 5.24 -3.63
N LEU A 46 10.75 3.95 -3.54
CA LEU A 46 11.02 3.09 -4.69
C LEU A 46 9.76 2.31 -5.06
N ALA A 47 9.44 2.24 -6.35
CA ALA A 47 8.36 1.41 -6.85
C ALA A 47 8.68 0.81 -8.22
N ALA A 48 8.11 -0.35 -8.51
CA ALA A 48 8.25 -1.04 -9.78
C ALA A 48 7.09 -0.70 -10.74
N ALA A 49 7.38 -0.65 -12.05
CA ALA A 49 6.40 -0.38 -13.09
C ALA A 49 5.23 -1.38 -13.03
N GLY A 50 4.02 -0.96 -12.66
CA GLY A 50 2.83 -1.80 -12.48
C GLY A 50 2.41 -1.96 -11.02
N ASP A 51 3.17 -1.46 -10.05
CA ASP A 51 2.75 -1.38 -8.66
C ASP A 51 1.56 -0.44 -8.58
N VAL A 52 0.64 -0.69 -7.65
CA VAL A 52 -0.46 0.22 -7.36
C VAL A 52 -0.31 0.67 -5.92
N VAL A 53 -0.24 1.97 -5.73
CA VAL A 53 -0.06 2.60 -4.43
C VAL A 53 -1.26 3.47 -4.08
N SER A 54 -1.59 3.50 -2.79
CA SER A 54 -2.45 4.47 -2.12
C SER A 54 -1.56 5.25 -1.17
N ILE A 55 -1.47 6.56 -1.33
CA ILE A 55 -0.73 7.45 -0.42
C ILE A 55 -1.75 8.36 0.23
N ASP A 56 -1.80 8.35 1.55
CA ASP A 56 -2.69 9.20 2.34
C ASP A 56 -1.85 10.21 3.11
N ALA A 57 -2.17 11.50 3.00
CA ALA A 57 -1.63 12.57 3.81
C ALA A 57 -2.80 13.28 4.52
N LEU A 58 -2.78 13.27 5.85
CA LEU A 58 -3.88 13.78 6.66
C LEU A 58 -3.40 14.84 7.64
N ASP A 59 -4.10 15.98 7.68
CA ASP A 59 -3.95 16.96 8.75
C ASP A 59 -4.42 16.36 10.08
N VAL A 60 -3.51 16.26 11.04
CA VAL A 60 -3.77 15.75 12.38
C VAL A 60 -3.83 16.85 13.43
N SER A 61 -3.45 18.06 13.07
CA SER A 61 -3.53 19.25 13.91
C SER A 61 -4.88 19.95 13.84
N GLY A 62 -5.62 19.76 12.73
CA GLY A 62 -6.90 20.39 12.46
C GLY A 62 -6.78 21.87 12.07
N THR A 63 -5.59 22.31 11.65
CA THR A 63 -5.31 23.69 11.23
C THR A 63 -5.01 23.84 9.76
N ILE A 64 -4.59 22.77 9.07
CA ILE A 64 -4.24 22.80 7.64
C ILE A 64 -5.48 22.50 6.79
N GLY A 65 -6.30 21.54 7.20
CA GLY A 65 -7.41 21.06 6.39
C GLY A 65 -6.95 20.06 5.32
N PHE A 66 -7.16 20.38 4.05
CA PHE A 66 -6.79 19.48 2.95
C PHE A 66 -5.34 19.69 2.55
N LEU A 67 -4.60 18.59 2.41
CA LEU A 67 -3.22 18.66 1.94
C LEU A 67 -3.16 18.56 0.42
N HIS A 68 -2.35 19.45 -0.16
CA HIS A 68 -1.90 19.34 -1.53
C HIS A 68 -0.80 18.29 -1.61
N MET A 69 -0.87 17.45 -2.64
CA MET A 69 0.07 16.36 -2.89
C MET A 69 0.41 16.31 -4.37
N GLN A 70 1.70 16.37 -4.69
CA GLN A 70 2.21 16.18 -6.03
C GLN A 70 3.12 14.95 -6.09
N LEU A 71 2.74 13.97 -6.90
CA LEU A 71 3.53 12.76 -7.14
C LEU A 71 4.32 12.92 -8.43
N ILE A 72 5.63 12.83 -8.31
CA ILE A 72 6.60 13.05 -9.37
C ILE A 72 7.33 11.73 -9.63
N GLY A 73 7.24 11.22 -10.86
CA GLY A 73 7.93 10.01 -11.29
C GLY A 73 9.31 10.29 -11.88
N PRO A 74 10.15 9.25 -11.99
CA PRO A 74 11.46 9.37 -12.63
C PRO A 74 11.29 9.75 -14.11
N PRO A 75 12.33 10.32 -14.75
CA PRO A 75 12.25 10.75 -16.14
C PRO A 75 11.78 9.58 -17.02
N GLY A 76 10.67 9.81 -17.73
CA GLY A 76 10.09 8.81 -18.62
C GLY A 76 11.09 8.47 -19.71
N GLY A 77 11.38 7.18 -19.93
CA GLY A 77 12.44 6.67 -20.81
C GLY A 77 12.34 6.98 -22.32
N GLY A 78 11.74 8.11 -22.71
CA GLY A 78 11.95 8.72 -24.02
C GLY A 78 13.31 9.41 -24.05
N GLU A 79 14.06 9.20 -25.12
CA GLU A 79 15.46 9.60 -25.28
C GLU A 79 15.75 11.12 -25.18
N ASP A 80 14.75 11.97 -24.90
CA ASP A 80 14.84 13.44 -24.94
C ASP A 80 14.19 14.20 -23.75
N SER A 81 13.68 13.52 -22.72
CA SER A 81 13.12 14.18 -21.52
C SER A 81 13.90 13.77 -20.28
N GLY A 82 14.97 14.49 -19.98
CA GLY A 82 15.72 14.36 -18.73
C GLY A 82 15.02 15.00 -17.52
N ASP A 83 13.74 15.35 -17.65
CA ASP A 83 12.95 16.02 -16.63
C ASP A 83 12.04 15.00 -15.93
N ASP A 84 11.93 15.12 -14.61
CA ASP A 84 10.97 14.37 -13.81
C ASP A 84 9.54 14.68 -14.26
N VAL A 85 8.64 13.70 -14.16
CA VAL A 85 7.28 13.80 -14.69
C VAL A 85 6.28 13.90 -13.55
N VAL A 86 5.52 15.00 -13.49
CA VAL A 86 4.36 15.11 -12.57
C VAL A 86 3.28 14.13 -13.03
N LEU A 87 2.95 13.16 -12.19
CA LEU A 87 1.99 12.10 -12.47
C LEU A 87 0.61 12.37 -11.88
N VAL A 88 0.58 12.99 -10.70
CA VAL A 88 -0.62 13.37 -9.97
C VAL A 88 -0.35 14.69 -9.27
N ASP A 89 -1.36 15.55 -9.25
CA ASP A 89 -1.40 16.84 -8.58
C ASP A 89 -2.83 16.96 -8.03
N THR A 90 -2.97 17.00 -6.71
CA THR A 90 -4.27 16.90 -6.05
C THR A 90 -4.28 17.61 -4.70
N CYS A 91 -5.46 18.06 -4.30
CA CYS A 91 -5.76 18.67 -3.01
C CYS A 91 -6.66 17.78 -2.14
N SER A 92 -6.66 16.47 -2.38
CA SER A 92 -7.54 15.54 -1.67
C SER A 92 -6.92 14.95 -0.40
N GLY A 93 -5.63 15.17 -0.14
CA GLY A 93 -4.88 14.43 0.88
C GLY A 93 -4.74 12.93 0.55
N ARG A 94 -4.99 12.52 -0.69
CA ARG A 94 -4.89 11.12 -1.12
C ARG A 94 -4.51 10.98 -2.58
N ILE A 95 -3.63 10.04 -2.89
CA ILE A 95 -3.24 9.64 -4.24
C ILE A 95 -3.38 8.14 -4.40
N ASP A 96 -4.20 7.70 -5.36
CA ASP A 96 -4.22 6.31 -5.83
C ASP A 96 -3.57 6.25 -7.22
N ARG A 97 -2.51 5.45 -7.38
CA ARG A 97 -1.75 5.45 -8.64
C ARG A 97 -1.15 4.10 -9.00
N THR A 98 -1.36 3.70 -10.26
CA THR A 98 -0.52 2.68 -10.91
C THR A 98 0.79 3.31 -11.41
N ILE A 99 1.89 2.73 -10.97
CA ILE A 99 3.27 3.15 -11.22
C ILE A 99 3.64 2.83 -12.67
N PRO A 100 3.93 3.82 -13.54
CA PRO A 100 4.14 3.56 -14.97
C PRO A 100 5.52 2.96 -15.30
N VAL A 101 6.54 3.32 -14.51
CA VAL A 101 7.95 2.94 -14.74
C VAL A 101 8.63 2.59 -13.42
N THR A 102 9.59 1.67 -13.42
CA THR A 102 10.36 1.33 -12.22
C THR A 102 11.36 2.44 -11.92
N GLY A 103 11.42 2.91 -10.67
CA GLY A 103 12.41 3.87 -10.24
C GLY A 103 12.07 4.54 -8.91
N THR A 104 12.75 5.65 -8.64
CA THR A 104 12.51 6.51 -7.48
C THR A 104 11.42 7.53 -7.81
N TYR A 105 10.44 7.63 -6.94
CA TYR A 105 9.35 8.59 -7.00
C TYR A 105 9.52 9.60 -5.88
N HIS A 106 9.17 10.84 -6.17
CA HIS A 106 9.17 11.95 -5.22
C HIS A 106 7.72 12.34 -4.92
N LEU A 107 7.41 12.55 -3.65
CA LEU A 107 6.14 13.08 -3.20
C LEU A 107 6.39 14.43 -2.53
N GLU A 108 5.80 15.47 -3.07
CA GLU A 108 5.75 16.79 -2.46
C GLU A 108 4.42 16.93 -1.71
N VAL A 109 4.47 17.41 -0.47
CA VAL A 109 3.31 17.66 0.38
C VAL A 109 3.39 19.08 0.91
N ASP A 110 2.32 19.84 0.70
CA ASP A 110 2.14 21.20 1.18
C ASP A 110 0.65 21.48 1.46
N ASP A 111 0.36 22.69 1.91
CA ASP A 111 -1.00 23.12 2.19
C ASP A 111 -1.80 23.39 0.90
N CYS A 112 -3.05 22.93 0.85
CA CYS A 112 -3.88 23.18 -0.32
C CYS A 112 -4.47 24.60 -0.32
N VAL A 113 -3.78 25.52 -0.98
CA VAL A 113 -4.25 26.90 -1.13
C VAL A 113 -5.24 27.02 -2.30
N GLU A 114 -6.53 26.76 -2.06
CA GLU A 114 -7.53 26.86 -3.14
C GLU A 114 -7.87 28.31 -3.53
N ASN A 115 -7.67 29.33 -2.69
CA ASN A 115 -8.03 30.72 -3.00
C ASN A 115 -7.29 31.75 -2.13
N GLU A 116 -6.20 32.36 -2.64
CA GLU A 116 -5.51 33.57 -2.09
C GLU A 116 -5.60 33.73 -0.54
N GLY A 117 -5.30 32.64 0.18
CA GLY A 117 -5.24 32.54 1.64
C GLY A 117 -3.79 32.43 2.11
N GLU A 118 -3.57 32.60 3.41
CA GLU A 118 -2.25 32.44 4.02
C GLU A 118 -1.99 30.94 4.18
N ASP A 119 -0.83 30.44 3.73
CA ASP A 119 -0.50 29.01 3.88
C ASP A 119 -0.62 28.60 5.36
N GLU A 120 -1.40 27.56 5.61
CA GLU A 120 -1.63 27.07 6.95
C GLU A 120 -0.47 26.18 7.42
N ALA A 121 -0.13 26.33 8.71
CA ALA A 121 0.89 25.52 9.37
C ALA A 121 0.21 24.50 10.30
N GLY A 122 0.84 23.34 10.47
CA GLY A 122 0.30 22.31 11.35
C GLY A 122 1.02 20.98 11.26
N GLU A 123 0.53 20.01 12.02
CA GLU A 123 1.04 18.65 12.01
C GLU A 123 0.21 17.81 11.03
N TYR A 124 0.88 17.01 10.22
CA TYR A 124 0.25 16.04 9.34
C TYR A 124 0.96 14.70 9.42
N THR A 125 0.27 13.64 9.01
CA THR A 125 0.82 12.28 8.89
C THR A 125 0.67 11.80 7.45
N VAL A 126 1.73 11.25 6.87
CA VAL A 126 1.72 10.57 5.57
C VAL A 126 1.92 9.07 5.73
N THR A 127 1.16 8.27 4.97
CA THR A 127 1.32 6.81 4.90
C THR A 127 1.27 6.36 3.44
N LEU A 128 2.24 5.54 3.04
CA LEU A 128 2.27 4.86 1.73
C LEU A 128 1.80 3.42 1.90
N SER A 129 0.80 3.00 1.13
CA SER A 129 0.28 1.64 1.11
C SER A 129 0.35 1.05 -0.29
N GLY A 130 0.91 -0.14 -0.41
CA GLY A 130 0.82 -0.95 -1.63
C GLY A 130 -0.47 -1.75 -1.66
N VAL A 131 -1.19 -1.72 -2.78
CA VAL A 131 -2.57 -2.24 -2.88
C VAL A 131 -2.80 -3.31 -3.95
N ASN A 132 -1.75 -3.81 -4.60
CA ASN A 132 -1.82 -4.91 -5.57
C ASN A 132 -0.91 -6.11 -5.18
N PRO A 133 -1.22 -6.82 -4.09
CA PRO A 133 -0.31 -7.78 -3.46
C PRO A 133 0.00 -9.04 -4.29
N ASP A 134 -0.83 -9.43 -5.26
CA ASP A 134 -0.61 -10.63 -6.10
C ASP A 134 0.57 -10.48 -7.07
N ARG A 135 1.14 -9.28 -7.18
CA ARG A 135 2.25 -9.03 -8.08
C ARG A 135 3.59 -9.24 -7.36
N HIS A 136 4.35 -10.24 -7.82
CA HIS A 136 5.71 -10.48 -7.32
C HIS A 136 6.62 -9.24 -7.49
N GLY A 137 7.28 -8.83 -6.40
CA GLY A 137 8.08 -7.62 -6.34
C GLY A 137 7.27 -6.32 -6.21
N ALA A 138 5.95 -6.39 -6.00
CA ALA A 138 5.14 -5.23 -5.69
C ALA A 138 5.42 -4.73 -4.28
N LEU A 139 5.35 -3.41 -4.13
CA LEU A 139 5.24 -2.78 -2.82
C LEU A 139 4.02 -3.37 -2.10
N SER A 140 4.23 -4.08 -0.99
CA SER A 140 3.16 -4.67 -0.17
C SER A 140 3.56 -4.60 1.30
N CYS A 141 2.62 -4.18 2.13
CA CYS A 141 2.79 -4.06 3.59
C CYS A 141 1.56 -4.54 4.36
N GLY A 142 0.67 -5.27 3.69
CA GLY A 142 -0.55 -5.75 4.31
C GLY A 142 -0.32 -6.97 5.18
N ALA A 143 -0.77 -6.92 6.43
CA ALA A 143 -0.78 -8.09 7.29
C ALA A 143 -1.88 -9.08 6.82
N PRO A 144 -1.57 -10.38 6.64
CA PRO A 144 -2.52 -11.33 6.08
C PRO A 144 -3.63 -11.70 7.07
N LEU A 145 -4.86 -11.73 6.57
CA LEU A 145 -6.00 -12.39 7.15
C LEU A 145 -6.19 -13.73 6.45
N SER A 146 -6.52 -14.76 7.22
CA SER A 146 -6.69 -16.11 6.70
C SER A 146 -7.81 -16.82 7.45
N CYS A 147 -8.25 -17.96 6.92
CA CYS A 147 -9.31 -18.71 7.57
C CYS A 147 -8.96 -19.19 8.97
N ALA A 148 -7.68 -19.43 9.24
CA ALA A 148 -7.20 -19.81 10.56
C ALA A 148 -7.24 -18.62 11.54
N LEU A 149 -7.17 -17.39 11.02
CA LEU A 149 -7.11 -16.14 11.77
C LEU A 149 -8.03 -15.08 11.15
N PRO A 150 -9.36 -15.28 11.16
CA PRO A 150 -10.31 -14.36 10.52
C PRO A 150 -10.51 -13.06 11.32
N THR A 151 -10.02 -13.03 12.56
CA THR A 151 -10.11 -11.87 13.45
C THR A 151 -8.72 -11.36 13.78
N ARG A 152 -8.54 -10.04 13.62
CA ARG A 152 -7.31 -9.32 13.96
C ARG A 152 -7.61 -8.24 14.99
N GLU A 153 -6.90 -8.29 16.11
CA GLU A 153 -6.85 -7.16 17.05
C GLU A 153 -5.64 -6.29 16.70
N ALA A 154 -5.86 -4.99 16.55
CA ALA A 154 -4.83 -4.02 16.17
C ALA A 154 -5.10 -2.66 16.84
N SER A 155 -4.25 -1.69 16.53
CA SER A 155 -4.44 -0.32 16.97
C SER A 155 -3.87 0.66 15.98
N LEU A 156 -4.62 1.74 15.73
CA LEU A 156 -4.05 2.95 15.14
C LEU A 156 -3.10 3.58 16.19
N ALA A 157 -1.79 3.38 16.02
CA ALA A 157 -0.73 3.76 16.94
C ALA A 157 -0.28 5.23 16.78
N VAL A 158 -0.27 5.72 15.55
CA VAL A 158 0.01 7.11 15.16
C VAL A 158 -1.26 7.76 14.67
N THR A 159 -1.48 9.02 15.09
CA THR A 159 -2.63 9.79 14.64
C THR A 159 -2.56 9.97 13.13
N GLY A 160 -3.64 9.64 12.43
CA GLY A 160 -3.70 9.74 10.96
C GLY A 160 -2.96 8.64 10.21
N GLU A 161 -2.52 7.58 10.88
CA GLU A 161 -1.97 6.42 10.18
C GLU A 161 -3.04 5.61 9.44
N VAL A 162 -2.55 4.81 8.49
CA VAL A 162 -3.34 3.85 7.71
C VAL A 162 -2.76 2.45 7.92
N ASP A 163 -3.54 1.58 8.54
CA ASP A 163 -3.18 0.17 8.66
C ASP A 163 -3.57 -0.59 7.38
N THR A 164 -2.69 -1.47 6.91
CA THR A 164 -2.89 -2.26 5.69
C THR A 164 -3.03 -3.74 6.03
N TYR A 165 -4.01 -4.41 5.42
CA TYR A 165 -4.24 -5.85 5.54
C TYR A 165 -4.47 -6.48 4.18
N THR A 166 -4.28 -7.80 4.08
CA THR A 166 -4.64 -8.58 2.89
C THR A 166 -5.56 -9.72 3.25
N PHE A 167 -6.39 -10.17 2.31
CA PHE A 167 -7.18 -11.38 2.45
C PHE A 167 -7.38 -12.07 1.09
N PRO A 168 -7.38 -13.40 1.04
CA PRO A 168 -7.72 -14.10 -0.20
C PRO A 168 -9.23 -14.04 -0.45
N ALA A 169 -9.62 -13.92 -1.71
CA ALA A 169 -11.03 -13.96 -2.08
C ALA A 169 -11.23 -14.68 -3.42
N GLN A 170 -12.40 -15.30 -3.58
CA GLN A 170 -12.80 -16.07 -4.75
C GLN A 170 -13.90 -15.35 -5.54
N ALA A 171 -13.80 -15.39 -6.88
CA ALA A 171 -14.77 -14.76 -7.74
C ALA A 171 -16.20 -15.24 -7.46
N GLY A 172 -17.11 -14.29 -7.22
CA GLY A 172 -18.53 -14.52 -6.99
C GLY A 172 -18.91 -14.87 -5.55
N GLU A 173 -17.95 -15.06 -4.65
CA GLU A 173 -18.25 -15.28 -3.24
C GLU A 173 -18.79 -13.99 -2.56
N SER A 174 -19.36 -14.11 -1.36
CA SER A 174 -19.63 -12.95 -0.51
C SER A 174 -18.52 -12.83 0.53
N VAL A 175 -17.91 -11.66 0.67
CA VAL A 175 -16.97 -11.37 1.76
C VAL A 175 -17.49 -10.16 2.53
N ALA A 176 -17.56 -10.26 3.85
CA ALA A 176 -17.81 -9.10 4.71
C ALA A 176 -16.58 -8.78 5.56
N LEU A 177 -16.31 -7.49 5.70
CA LEU A 177 -15.30 -6.94 6.59
C LEU A 177 -16.04 -6.10 7.63
N SER A 178 -15.80 -6.36 8.91
CA SER A 178 -16.37 -5.60 10.01
C SER A 178 -15.27 -5.16 10.96
N ILE A 179 -15.16 -3.85 11.14
CA ILE A 179 -14.18 -3.19 11.97
C ILE A 179 -14.92 -2.50 13.10
N THR A 180 -14.57 -2.88 14.32
CA THR A 180 -15.23 -2.40 15.53
C THR A 180 -14.20 -1.83 16.49
N THR A 181 -14.55 -0.75 17.17
CA THR A 181 -13.69 -0.14 18.19
C THR A 181 -14.21 -0.56 19.58
N PRO A 182 -13.45 -1.34 20.37
CA PRO A 182 -13.90 -1.81 21.68
C PRO A 182 -14.01 -0.69 22.73
N ASN A 183 -13.38 0.47 22.49
CA ASN A 183 -13.43 1.64 23.36
C ASN A 183 -13.87 2.88 22.56
N VAL A 184 -14.59 3.80 23.21
CA VAL A 184 -15.16 5.04 22.65
C VAL A 184 -14.11 6.11 22.24
N GLY A 185 -12.82 5.75 22.21
CA GLY A 185 -11.72 6.67 21.92
C GLY A 185 -11.44 6.86 20.42
N LEU A 186 -11.64 5.81 19.62
CA LEU A 186 -11.64 5.89 18.16
C LEU A 186 -13.08 6.07 17.68
N GLY A 187 -13.29 7.06 16.81
CA GLY A 187 -14.58 7.32 16.15
C GLY A 187 -14.92 6.26 15.10
N LEU A 188 -15.65 6.68 14.06
CA LEU A 188 -15.88 5.81 12.90
C LEU A 188 -14.55 5.56 12.18
N LEU A 189 -14.37 4.33 11.71
CA LEU A 189 -13.24 3.94 10.89
C LEU A 189 -13.66 3.92 9.42
N GLU A 190 -12.76 4.41 8.59
CA GLU A 190 -12.82 4.26 7.14
C GLU A 190 -12.22 2.89 6.79
N VAL A 191 -12.87 2.21 5.84
CA VAL A 191 -12.42 0.95 5.29
C VAL A 191 -12.40 1.09 3.79
N ARG A 192 -11.26 0.83 3.18
CA ARG A 192 -11.09 0.82 1.72
C ARG A 192 -10.67 -0.55 1.29
N VAL A 193 -11.36 -1.11 0.29
CA VAL A 193 -11.06 -2.44 -0.24
C VAL A 193 -10.59 -2.30 -1.68
N TYR A 194 -9.43 -2.88 -1.98
CA TYR A 194 -8.85 -2.95 -3.31
C TYR A 194 -8.84 -4.40 -3.80
N ASP A 195 -9.09 -4.60 -5.09
CA ASP A 195 -8.98 -5.92 -5.72
C ASP A 195 -7.52 -6.33 -5.94
N SER A 196 -7.30 -7.56 -6.41
CA SER A 196 -5.96 -8.10 -6.67
C SER A 196 -5.11 -7.33 -7.67
N THR A 197 -5.74 -6.48 -8.48
CA THR A 197 -5.04 -5.60 -9.43
C THR A 197 -4.76 -4.21 -8.86
N GLY A 198 -5.22 -3.92 -7.64
CA GLY A 198 -5.16 -2.62 -6.99
C GLY A 198 -6.29 -1.67 -7.36
N ALA A 199 -7.37 -2.14 -7.98
CA ALA A 199 -8.53 -1.29 -8.25
C ALA A 199 -9.41 -1.16 -7.00
N LEU A 200 -9.80 0.07 -6.63
CA LEU A 200 -10.72 0.32 -5.53
C LEU A 200 -12.08 -0.34 -5.82
N VAL A 201 -12.52 -1.20 -4.91
CA VAL A 201 -13.79 -1.94 -4.95
C VAL A 201 -14.86 -1.21 -4.19
N ASP A 202 -14.56 -0.80 -2.96
CA ASP A 202 -15.50 -0.11 -2.07
C ASP A 202 -14.74 0.75 -1.04
N ASP A 203 -15.42 1.77 -0.53
CA ASP A 203 -14.90 2.77 0.41
C ASP A 203 -16.01 3.19 1.38
N SER A 204 -15.83 2.96 2.67
CA SER A 204 -16.88 3.09 3.68
C SER A 204 -16.39 3.74 4.96
N CYS A 205 -16.97 4.89 5.28
CA CYS A 205 -16.87 5.57 6.57
C CYS A 205 -17.88 4.99 7.58
N GLY A 206 -17.69 3.74 7.98
CA GLY A 206 -18.60 3.07 8.90
C GLY A 206 -18.08 1.76 9.48
N GLY A 207 -16.83 1.40 9.17
CA GLY A 207 -16.19 0.18 9.63
C GLY A 207 -16.74 -1.11 9.01
N THR A 208 -17.79 -1.10 8.17
CA THR A 208 -18.35 -2.33 7.59
C THR A 208 -18.51 -2.21 6.09
N ILE A 209 -18.07 -3.25 5.38
CA ILE A 209 -18.18 -3.42 3.93
C ILE A 209 -18.59 -4.86 3.62
N GLU A 210 -19.46 -5.02 2.62
CA GLU A 210 -19.75 -6.32 1.99
C GLU A 210 -19.37 -6.25 0.51
N VAL A 211 -18.41 -7.08 0.09
CA VAL A 211 -17.97 -7.18 -1.30
C VAL A 211 -18.37 -8.52 -1.90
N ARG A 212 -18.61 -8.50 -3.22
CA ARG A 212 -18.66 -9.71 -4.05
C ARG A 212 -17.50 -9.65 -5.04
N PRO A 213 -16.38 -10.35 -4.79
CA PRO A 213 -15.21 -10.34 -5.64
C PRO A 213 -15.59 -10.66 -7.10
N ALA A 214 -15.18 -9.82 -8.05
CA ALA A 214 -15.38 -10.10 -9.46
C ALA A 214 -14.32 -11.08 -10.01
N ARG A 215 -13.21 -11.25 -9.29
CA ARG A 215 -12.06 -12.08 -9.64
C ARG A 215 -11.55 -12.77 -8.38
N SER A 216 -10.89 -13.91 -8.55
CA SER A 216 -10.14 -14.53 -7.47
C SER A 216 -8.76 -13.88 -7.35
N GLY A 217 -8.19 -13.87 -6.15
CA GLY A 217 -6.87 -13.34 -5.84
C GLY A 217 -6.80 -12.74 -4.43
N THR A 218 -5.70 -12.08 -4.12
CA THR A 218 -5.50 -11.40 -2.83
C THR A 218 -5.99 -9.96 -2.91
N TYR A 219 -6.93 -9.61 -2.03
CA TYR A 219 -7.48 -8.27 -1.88
C TYR A 219 -6.74 -7.53 -0.78
N THR A 220 -6.66 -6.20 -0.87
CA THR A 220 -6.09 -5.33 0.16
C THR A 220 -7.17 -4.53 0.87
N VAL A 221 -7.03 -4.37 2.18
CA VAL A 221 -7.87 -3.51 3.02
C VAL A 221 -7.01 -2.44 3.66
N LEU A 222 -7.41 -1.18 3.52
CA LEU A 222 -6.86 -0.07 4.29
C LEU A 222 -7.84 0.34 5.37
N VAL A 223 -7.32 0.60 6.58
CA VAL A 223 -8.09 0.99 7.76
C VAL A 223 -7.49 2.23 8.37
N ASN A 224 -8.28 3.30 8.47
CA ASN A 224 -7.88 4.54 9.11
C ASN A 224 -9.07 5.19 9.84
N ALA A 225 -8.79 6.22 10.63
CA ALA A 225 -9.86 7.01 11.22
C ALA A 225 -10.60 7.79 10.12
N CYS A 226 -11.93 7.80 10.13
CA CYS A 226 -12.70 8.45 9.07
C CYS A 226 -12.94 9.95 9.33
N VAL A 227 -13.60 10.27 10.45
CA VAL A 227 -14.15 11.63 10.65
C VAL A 227 -13.14 12.55 11.33
N SER A 228 -12.42 12.00 12.29
CA SER A 228 -11.44 12.74 13.08
C SER A 228 -10.23 11.85 13.28
N PRO A 229 -9.03 12.33 12.95
CA PRO A 229 -7.82 11.56 13.17
C PRO A 229 -7.67 11.25 14.66
N GLY A 230 -7.22 10.04 14.97
CA GLY A 230 -7.04 9.60 16.35
C GLY A 230 -6.35 8.27 16.44
N THR A 231 -5.96 7.91 17.65
CA THR A 231 -5.32 6.64 17.97
C THR A 231 -6.23 5.78 18.82
N GLY A 232 -6.01 4.47 18.78
CA GLY A 232 -6.71 3.53 19.64
C GLY A 232 -6.78 2.13 19.07
N ARG A 233 -7.43 1.23 19.82
CA ARG A 233 -7.59 -0.17 19.41
C ARG A 233 -8.82 -0.36 18.54
N TYR A 234 -8.75 -1.32 17.63
CA TYR A 234 -9.88 -1.84 16.89
C TYR A 234 -9.74 -3.35 16.67
N THR A 235 -10.84 -3.98 16.29
CA THR A 235 -10.93 -5.38 15.89
C THR A 235 -11.46 -5.43 14.46
N LEU A 236 -10.66 -5.99 13.56
CA LEU A 236 -11.04 -6.30 12.19
C LEU A 236 -11.46 -7.77 12.12
N VAL A 237 -12.66 -8.01 11.61
CA VAL A 237 -13.22 -9.35 11.35
C VAL A 237 -13.44 -9.49 9.86
N TRP A 238 -12.83 -10.49 9.27
CA TRP A 238 -13.04 -10.92 7.90
C TRP A 238 -13.89 -12.20 7.90
N THR A 239 -15.04 -12.15 7.23
CA THR A 239 -15.97 -13.27 7.12
C THR A 239 -16.24 -13.58 5.65
N PRO A 240 -15.47 -14.50 5.05
CA PRO A 240 -15.76 -14.98 3.71
C PRO A 240 -16.88 -16.02 3.74
N SER A 241 -17.68 -16.09 2.67
CA SER A 241 -18.72 -17.12 2.50
C SER A 241 -18.15 -18.48 2.14
N THR A 242 -16.95 -18.50 1.56
CA THR A 242 -16.19 -19.70 1.32
C THR A 242 -14.82 -19.52 1.94
N CYS A 243 -14.39 -20.50 2.73
CA CYS A 243 -13.03 -20.53 3.21
C CYS A 243 -12.24 -21.48 2.30
N PRO A 244 -11.54 -20.99 1.25
CA PRO A 244 -10.61 -21.85 0.53
C PRO A 244 -9.61 -22.40 1.55
N VAL A 245 -9.50 -23.71 1.61
CA VAL A 245 -8.53 -24.38 2.46
C VAL A 245 -7.21 -24.22 1.71
N SER A 246 -6.39 -23.23 2.09
CA SER A 246 -5.02 -23.14 1.57
C SER A 246 -4.32 -24.43 1.97
N CYS A 247 -3.86 -25.19 0.98
CA CYS A 247 -3.14 -26.42 1.21
C CYS A 247 -1.63 -26.17 1.13
N THR A 248 -0.83 -27.14 1.55
CA THR A 248 0.63 -26.95 1.54
C THR A 248 1.12 -26.61 0.15
N GLY A 249 1.83 -25.49 0.02
CA GLY A 249 2.35 -24.99 -1.25
C GLY A 249 1.39 -24.17 -2.13
N ASP A 250 0.16 -23.89 -1.66
CA ASP A 250 -0.74 -22.90 -2.28
C ASP A 250 -0.38 -21.52 -1.71
N CYS A 251 0.50 -20.81 -2.41
CA CYS A 251 1.11 -19.55 -1.98
C CYS A 251 0.17 -18.37 -2.20
N ASP A 252 -0.62 -18.39 -3.28
CA ASP A 252 -1.56 -17.33 -3.62
C ASP A 252 -2.97 -17.56 -3.06
N SER A 253 -3.17 -18.67 -2.33
CA SER A 253 -4.46 -19.08 -1.76
C SER A 253 -5.56 -19.21 -2.82
N SER A 254 -5.18 -19.54 -4.06
CA SER A 254 -6.10 -19.80 -5.15
C SER A 254 -6.91 -21.07 -4.95
N GLY A 255 -6.43 -22.00 -4.10
CA GLY A 255 -7.00 -23.31 -3.88
C GLY A 255 -6.44 -24.40 -4.81
N ASP A 256 -5.43 -24.06 -5.62
CA ASP A 256 -4.67 -24.99 -6.45
C ASP A 256 -3.17 -24.79 -6.19
N VAL A 257 -2.36 -25.83 -6.38
CA VAL A 257 -0.89 -25.72 -6.32
C VAL A 257 -0.33 -25.82 -7.74
N THR A 258 0.29 -24.75 -8.20
CA THR A 258 0.90 -24.61 -9.53
C THR A 258 2.37 -25.02 -9.53
N VAL A 259 2.95 -25.19 -10.72
CA VAL A 259 4.39 -25.50 -10.85
C VAL A 259 5.22 -24.31 -10.40
N GLU A 260 4.74 -23.09 -10.65
CA GLU A 260 5.35 -21.84 -10.20
C GLU A 260 5.49 -21.81 -8.67
N GLU A 261 4.47 -22.22 -7.93
CA GLU A 261 4.51 -22.30 -6.47
C GLU A 261 5.43 -23.41 -5.97
N LEU A 262 5.46 -24.57 -6.64
CA LEU A 262 6.44 -25.63 -6.33
C LEU A 262 7.88 -25.15 -6.50
N ILE A 263 8.16 -24.32 -7.51
CA ILE A 263 9.48 -23.71 -7.69
C ILE A 263 9.79 -22.76 -6.53
N THR A 264 8.81 -21.97 -6.09
CA THR A 264 8.94 -21.11 -4.90
C THR A 264 9.30 -21.92 -3.66
N GLY A 265 8.58 -23.01 -3.37
CA GLY A 265 8.89 -23.89 -2.24
C GLY A 265 10.29 -24.49 -2.30
N VAL A 266 10.73 -24.95 -3.47
CA VAL A 266 12.11 -25.47 -3.66
C VAL A 266 13.14 -24.38 -3.41
N ASN A 267 12.90 -23.15 -3.85
CA ASN A 267 13.82 -22.05 -3.59
C ASN A 267 13.88 -21.65 -2.10
N ILE A 268 12.77 -21.81 -1.35
CA ILE A 268 12.74 -21.62 0.10
C ILE A 268 13.55 -22.71 0.81
N ASP A 269 13.37 -24.00 0.47
CA ASP A 269 14.17 -25.13 1.01
C ASP A 269 15.68 -24.96 0.74
N LEU A 270 16.03 -24.35 -0.40
CA LEU A 270 17.42 -24.03 -0.75
C LEU A 270 17.97 -22.77 -0.06
N GLY A 271 17.17 -22.04 0.72
CA GLY A 271 17.54 -20.79 1.37
C GLY A 271 17.80 -19.62 0.41
N LEU A 272 17.24 -19.69 -0.81
CA LEU A 272 17.36 -18.65 -1.83
C LEU A 272 16.27 -17.58 -1.70
N VAL A 273 15.14 -17.95 -1.08
CA VAL A 273 13.93 -17.15 -0.92
C VAL A 273 13.47 -17.28 0.54
N SER A 274 12.91 -16.22 1.12
CA SER A 274 12.39 -16.21 2.50
C SER A 274 11.12 -17.05 2.62
N LEU A 275 10.88 -17.69 3.77
CA LEU A 275 9.61 -18.37 4.05
C LEU A 275 8.41 -17.41 4.00
N GLU A 276 8.63 -16.11 4.24
CA GLU A 276 7.57 -15.09 4.15
C GLU A 276 6.94 -14.99 2.75
N GLU A 277 7.66 -15.43 1.71
CA GLU A 277 7.17 -15.44 0.33
C GLU A 277 6.12 -16.52 0.09
N CYS A 278 6.15 -17.61 0.86
CA CYS A 278 5.13 -18.64 0.81
C CYS A 278 5.12 -19.48 2.10
N SER A 279 4.48 -18.94 3.12
CA SER A 279 4.36 -19.61 4.42
C SER A 279 3.49 -20.86 4.38
N SER A 280 2.71 -21.07 3.31
CA SER A 280 1.91 -22.28 3.15
C SER A 280 2.76 -23.55 2.96
N PHE A 281 4.04 -23.43 2.59
CA PHE A 281 4.95 -24.56 2.59
C PHE A 281 5.30 -25.05 3.99
N ASP A 282 5.48 -24.17 4.98
CA ASP A 282 5.80 -24.55 6.36
C ASP A 282 4.52 -24.98 7.11
N ARG A 283 4.07 -26.18 6.79
CA ARG A 283 2.84 -26.77 7.32
C ARG A 283 2.95 -27.02 8.82
N ASP A 284 4.14 -27.39 9.30
CA ASP A 284 4.35 -27.73 10.71
C ASP A 284 4.80 -26.55 11.59
N ASN A 285 4.96 -25.37 11.01
CA ASN A 285 5.43 -24.13 11.64
C ASN A 285 6.80 -24.29 12.30
N SER A 286 7.69 -25.09 11.68
CA SER A 286 9.06 -25.29 12.14
C SER A 286 9.98 -24.10 11.83
N GLY A 287 9.57 -23.23 10.89
CA GLY A 287 10.34 -22.09 10.41
C GLY A 287 11.23 -22.40 9.20
N ASP A 288 11.17 -23.62 8.67
CA ASP A 288 11.90 -24.08 7.48
C ASP A 288 10.95 -24.84 6.55
N VAL A 289 11.23 -24.89 5.25
CA VAL A 289 10.53 -25.79 4.32
C VAL A 289 11.30 -27.09 4.20
N THR A 290 10.60 -28.21 4.30
CA THR A 290 11.17 -29.55 4.27
C THR A 290 10.69 -30.36 3.07
N ILE A 291 11.40 -31.45 2.76
CA ILE A 291 11.04 -32.33 1.64
C ILE A 291 9.63 -32.91 1.78
N ASP A 292 9.17 -33.23 3.00
CA ASP A 292 7.81 -33.77 3.16
C ASP A 292 6.71 -32.74 2.91
N GLU A 293 6.99 -31.46 3.10
CA GLU A 293 6.10 -30.36 2.71
C GLU A 293 6.09 -30.15 1.21
N LEU A 294 7.25 -30.21 0.55
CA LEU A 294 7.34 -30.20 -0.91
C LEU A 294 6.59 -31.38 -1.54
N ILE A 295 6.68 -32.58 -0.94
CA ILE A 295 5.92 -33.74 -1.38
C ILE A 295 4.42 -33.51 -1.20
N ALA A 296 3.99 -32.96 -0.06
CA ALA A 296 2.58 -32.64 0.17
C ALA A 296 2.05 -31.65 -0.87
N ALA A 297 2.83 -30.60 -1.19
CA ALA A 297 2.49 -29.64 -2.23
C ALA A 297 2.38 -30.29 -3.62
N ILE A 298 3.30 -31.19 -3.98
CA ILE A 298 3.23 -31.94 -5.24
C ILE A 298 1.95 -32.80 -5.29
N ASP A 299 1.59 -33.46 -4.19
CA ASP A 299 0.36 -34.26 -4.12
C ASP A 299 -0.89 -33.39 -4.37
N TYR A 300 -0.91 -32.16 -3.84
CA TYR A 300 -1.97 -31.20 -4.10
C TYR A 300 -1.95 -30.68 -5.54
N ALA A 301 -0.77 -30.44 -6.12
CA ALA A 301 -0.61 -30.04 -7.52
C ALA A 301 -1.11 -31.11 -8.52
N LEU A 302 -1.02 -32.38 -8.13
CA LEU A 302 -1.48 -33.53 -8.94
C LEU A 302 -2.97 -33.85 -8.77
N THR A 303 -3.56 -33.41 -7.66
CA THR A 303 -4.97 -33.69 -7.35
C THR A 303 -5.75 -32.39 -7.40
N THR A 304 -5.89 -31.71 -6.27
CA THR A 304 -6.39 -30.34 -6.03
C THR A 304 -6.36 -30.14 -4.50
N CYS A 305 -6.32 -28.92 -3.98
CA CYS A 305 -6.50 -28.72 -2.53
C CYS A 305 -7.86 -29.29 -2.06
N PRO A 306 -8.00 -29.73 -0.79
CA PRO A 306 -9.29 -30.11 -0.24
C PRO A 306 -10.30 -28.97 -0.41
N ALA A 307 -11.54 -29.28 -0.81
CA ALA A 307 -12.55 -28.26 -1.00
C ALA A 307 -12.89 -27.53 0.32
N ALA A 308 -13.10 -26.22 0.21
CA ALA A 308 -13.58 -25.34 1.27
C ALA A 308 -14.74 -25.95 2.07
N LEU A 309 -14.67 -25.86 3.39
CA LEU A 309 -15.86 -26.07 4.22
C LEU A 309 -16.75 -24.83 4.07
N SER A 310 -17.97 -24.98 3.55
CA SER A 310 -18.97 -23.92 3.57
C SER A 310 -19.36 -23.61 5.02
N GLN A 311 -19.18 -22.36 5.45
CA GLN A 311 -19.64 -21.90 6.77
C GLN A 311 -21.02 -21.26 6.69
#